data_AF-A0AA38HPU7-F1
#
_entry.id   AF-A0AA38HPU7-F1
#
_cell.length_a   1.000
_cell.length_b   1.000
_cell.length_c   1.000
_cell.angle_alpha   90.00
_cell.angle_beta   90.00
_cell.angle_gamma   90.00
#
_symmetry.space_group_name_H-M   'P 1'
#
loop_
_entity.id
_entity.type
_entity.pdbx_description
1 polymer ?
#
loop_
_entity_poly.entity_id
_entity_poly.type
_entity_poly.pdbx_seq_one_letter_code
_entity_poly.pdbx_strand_id
1 'polypeptide(L)'
;MSDYRDKFVLPARYQLRNKQLWIEYFELARKYKPIDLGIGSPDFLPPDFVLDAFKEAASSTNNEIYQYTRGAGHPRLVAALSKLHSTLIGREINPYTEIMATLGAYHALFLAIMATMGAHRNHSQGGPP
;
A
#
# COMPACT_ATOMS: atom_id res chain seq x y z
N MET A 1 -31.91 1.29 28.46
CA MET A 1 -31.35 2.30 27.54
C MET A 1 -29.94 1.85 27.19
N SER A 2 -29.68 1.49 25.92
CA SER A 2 -28.33 1.14 25.46
C SER A 2 -27.40 2.33 25.74
N ASP A 3 -26.23 2.09 26.33
CA ASP A 3 -25.24 3.14 26.53
C ASP A 3 -24.83 3.68 25.15
N TYR A 4 -24.94 4.99 24.93
CA TYR A 4 -24.65 5.62 23.64
C TYR A 4 -23.18 5.42 23.24
N ARG A 5 -22.32 5.10 24.21
CA ARG A 5 -20.90 4.75 24.01
C ARG A 5 -20.71 3.46 23.22
N ASP A 6 -21.66 2.52 23.29
CA ASP A 6 -21.59 1.24 22.57
C ASP A 6 -21.76 1.41 21.05
N LYS A 7 -22.28 2.57 20.60
CA LYS A 7 -22.48 2.86 19.17
C LYS A 7 -21.18 3.11 18.41
N PHE A 8 -20.11 3.51 19.10
CA PHE A 8 -18.84 3.91 18.50
C PHE A 8 -17.70 2.90 18.74
N VAL A 9 -18.03 1.69 19.18
CA VAL A 9 -17.03 0.62 19.30
C VAL A 9 -16.57 0.17 17.92
N LEU A 10 -15.35 -0.36 17.86
CA LEU A 10 -14.80 -0.88 16.62
C LEU A 10 -15.60 -2.09 16.11
N PRO A 11 -15.81 -2.21 14.78
CA PRO A 11 -16.38 -3.41 14.19
C PRO A 11 -15.61 -4.67 14.61
N ALA A 12 -16.28 -5.81 14.70
CA ALA A 12 -15.70 -7.08 15.16
C ALA A 12 -14.35 -7.42 14.53
N ARG A 13 -14.20 -7.20 13.21
CA ARG A 13 -12.96 -7.44 12.45
C ARG A 13 -11.76 -6.57 12.86
N TYR A 14 -11.95 -5.58 13.73
CA TYR A 14 -10.91 -4.67 14.24
C TYR A 14 -10.79 -4.68 15.77
N GLN A 15 -11.52 -5.55 16.48
CA GLN A 15 -11.53 -5.54 17.95
C GLN A 15 -10.22 -6.04 18.58
N LEU A 16 -9.43 -6.86 17.87
CA LEU A 16 -8.15 -7.42 18.35
C LEU A 16 -6.93 -6.54 18.01
N ARG A 17 -7.10 -5.22 17.94
CA ARG A 17 -6.00 -4.32 17.56
C ARG A 17 -5.13 -3.94 18.77
N ASN A 18 -3.88 -4.38 18.75
CA ASN A 18 -2.83 -3.90 19.66
C ASN A 18 -2.07 -2.69 19.09
N LYS A 19 -1.33 -1.96 19.95
CA LYS A 19 -0.41 -0.91 19.50
C LYS A 19 0.65 -1.53 18.58
N GLN A 20 0.94 -0.87 17.47
CA GLN A 20 1.94 -1.35 16.52
C GLN A 20 3.33 -1.12 17.10
N LEU A 21 4.17 -2.16 17.07
CA LEU A 21 5.55 -2.12 17.60
C LEU A 21 6.35 -0.95 17.04
N TRP A 22 6.19 -0.63 15.74
CA TRP A 22 6.87 0.50 15.10
C TRP A 22 6.70 1.82 15.86
N ILE A 23 5.49 2.10 16.38
CA ILE A 23 5.21 3.34 17.11
C ILE A 23 6.06 3.42 18.39
N GLU A 24 6.14 2.31 19.11
CA GLU A 24 6.90 2.22 20.36
C GLU A 24 8.40 2.36 20.10
N TYR A 25 8.93 1.69 19.07
CA TYR A 25 10.34 1.78 18.71
C TYR A 25 10.73 3.17 18.20
N PHE A 26 9.85 3.85 17.44
CA PHE A 26 10.08 5.25 17.05
C PHE A 26 10.13 6.20 18.26
N GLU A 27 9.23 6.01 19.22
CA GLU A 27 9.22 6.80 20.47
C GLU A 27 10.55 6.59 21.24
N LEU A 28 11.02 5.34 21.33
CA LEU A 28 12.29 5.01 21.96
C LEU A 28 13.49 5.59 21.19
N ALA A 29 13.55 5.43 19.88
CA ALA A 29 14.62 5.95 19.05
C ALA A 29 14.73 7.47 19.16
N ARG A 30 13.60 8.19 19.17
CA ARG A 30 13.59 9.65 19.38
C ARG A 30 14.09 10.06 20.76
N LYS A 31 13.74 9.29 21.80
CA LYS A 31 14.11 9.56 23.19
C LYS A 31 15.61 9.33 23.44
N TYR A 32 16.14 8.20 22.97
CA TYR A 32 17.50 7.75 23.29
C TYR A 32 18.52 8.06 22.19
N LYS A 33 18.08 8.43 20.99
CA LYS A 33 18.93 8.74 19.81
C LYS A 33 20.03 7.69 19.58
N PRO A 34 19.69 6.40 19.50
CA PRO A 34 20.68 5.36 19.25
C PRO A 34 21.23 5.47 17.82
N ILE A 35 22.28 4.71 17.53
CA ILE A 35 22.55 4.29 16.14
C ILE A 35 21.37 3.38 15.75
N ASP A 36 20.51 3.87 14.87
CA ASP A 36 19.27 3.18 14.50
C ASP A 36 19.52 2.20 13.35
N LEU A 37 19.54 0.91 13.67
CA LEU A 37 19.59 -0.21 12.73
C LEU A 37 18.25 -0.97 12.70
N GLY A 38 17.20 -0.43 13.32
CA GLY A 38 15.93 -1.13 13.50
C GLY A 38 15.02 -1.04 12.29
N ILE A 39 15.01 0.11 11.61
CA ILE A 39 14.15 0.35 10.45
C ILE A 39 14.98 0.25 9.18
N GLY A 40 14.47 -0.53 8.22
CA GLY A 40 15.06 -0.66 6.88
C GLY A 40 14.83 0.58 6.01
N SER A 41 15.24 1.76 6.49
CA SER A 41 15.26 3.00 5.72
C SER A 41 16.71 3.43 5.52
N PRO A 42 17.15 3.69 4.28
CA PRO A 42 18.44 4.29 4.03
C PRO A 42 18.62 5.62 4.77
N ASP A 43 19.83 5.85 5.28
CA ASP A 43 20.30 7.13 5.85
C ASP A 43 21.07 7.99 4.83
N PHE A 44 21.10 7.55 3.57
CA PHE A 44 21.68 8.24 2.43
C PHE A 44 20.62 8.61 1.40
N LEU A 45 20.99 9.51 0.47
CA LEU A 45 20.09 9.99 -0.57
C LEU A 45 19.80 8.92 -1.63
N PRO A 46 18.60 8.91 -2.24
CA PRO A 46 18.35 8.09 -3.41
C PRO A 46 19.21 8.55 -4.59
N PRO A 47 19.40 7.71 -5.62
CA PRO A 47 20.15 8.08 -6.83
C PRO A 47 19.61 9.34 -7.51
N ASP A 48 20.51 10.17 -8.06
CA ASP A 48 20.17 11.50 -8.62
C ASP A 48 19.08 11.45 -9.69
N PHE A 49 19.10 10.44 -10.57
CA PHE A 49 18.10 10.30 -11.63
C PHE A 49 16.67 10.15 -11.09
N VAL A 50 16.50 9.62 -9.87
CA VAL A 50 15.19 9.49 -9.22
C VAL A 50 14.74 10.87 -8.70
N LEU A 51 15.66 11.60 -8.07
CA LEU A 51 15.40 12.96 -7.59
C LEU A 51 15.04 13.90 -8.74
N ASP A 52 15.77 13.80 -9.85
CA ASP A 52 15.56 14.66 -11.01
C ASP A 52 14.23 14.34 -11.72
N ALA A 53 13.87 13.07 -11.86
CA ALA A 53 12.56 12.68 -12.38
C ALA A 53 11.42 13.19 -11.49
N PHE A 54 11.61 13.19 -10.16
CA PHE A 54 10.62 13.73 -9.24
C PHE A 54 10.50 15.25 -9.35
N LYS A 55 11.62 15.97 -9.44
CA LYS A 55 11.63 17.43 -9.67
C LYS A 55 10.94 17.78 -10.97
N GLU A 56 11.26 17.08 -12.07
CA GLU A 56 10.65 17.29 -13.38
C GLU A 56 9.12 17.12 -13.32
N ALA A 57 8.65 16.06 -12.66
CA ALA A 57 7.22 15.86 -12.45
C ALA A 57 6.59 16.97 -11.59
N ALA A 58 7.27 17.44 -10.55
CA ALA A 58 6.76 18.49 -9.68
C ALA A 58 6.79 19.90 -10.31
N SER A 59 7.68 20.16 -11.26
CA SER A 59 7.88 21.46 -11.91
C SER A 59 7.41 21.51 -13.37
N SER A 60 6.69 20.50 -13.82
CA SER A 60 6.26 20.41 -15.22
C SER A 60 5.24 21.48 -15.57
N THR A 61 5.33 22.01 -16.79
CA THR A 61 4.39 22.99 -17.35
C THR A 61 3.16 22.33 -17.99
N ASN A 62 3.12 21.00 -18.07
CA ASN A 62 1.96 20.27 -18.54
C ASN A 62 0.92 20.14 -17.41
N ASN A 63 -0.23 20.81 -17.52
CA ASN A 63 -1.26 20.76 -16.49
C ASN A 63 -1.87 19.37 -16.26
N GLU A 64 -1.83 18.47 -17.25
CA GLU A 64 -2.45 17.14 -17.16
C GLU A 64 -1.80 16.26 -16.09
N ILE A 65 -0.50 16.44 -15.84
CA ILE A 65 0.24 15.62 -14.87
C ILE A 65 -0.17 15.89 -13.40
N TYR A 66 -0.85 17.01 -13.15
CA TYR A 66 -1.39 17.35 -11.84
C TYR A 66 -2.84 16.89 -11.65
N GLN A 67 -3.45 16.31 -12.69
CA GLN A 67 -4.82 15.80 -12.63
C GLN A 67 -4.84 14.30 -12.32
N TYR A 68 -6.04 13.75 -12.13
CA TYR A 68 -6.20 12.32 -11.94
C TYR A 68 -5.69 11.53 -13.14
N THR A 69 -4.88 10.51 -12.85
CA THR A 69 -4.52 9.49 -13.83
C THR A 69 -5.49 8.30 -13.78
N ARG A 70 -5.25 7.28 -14.61
CA ARG A 70 -6.01 6.03 -14.60
C ARG A 70 -5.96 5.37 -13.21
N GLY A 71 -7.12 4.92 -12.71
CA GLY A 71 -7.25 4.36 -11.36
C GLY A 71 -6.33 3.17 -11.05
N ALA A 72 -6.15 2.25 -12.00
CA ALA A 72 -5.24 1.10 -11.82
C ALA A 72 -3.76 1.42 -12.14
N GLY A 73 -3.42 2.69 -12.32
CA GLY A 73 -2.04 3.16 -12.47
C GLY A 73 -1.80 3.97 -13.73
N HIS A 74 -0.85 4.91 -13.63
CA HIS A 74 -0.46 5.80 -14.72
C HIS A 74 0.03 5.00 -15.94
N PRO A 75 -0.45 5.26 -17.17
CA PRO A 75 -0.11 4.46 -18.36
C PRO A 75 1.40 4.28 -18.59
N ARG A 76 2.17 5.37 -18.46
CA ARG A 76 3.65 5.33 -18.57
C ARG A 76 4.30 4.41 -17.52
N LEU A 77 3.77 4.38 -16.29
CA LEU A 77 4.32 3.55 -15.21
C LEU A 77 4.02 2.07 -15.45
N VAL A 78 2.77 1.73 -15.75
CA VAL A 78 2.38 0.31 -15.94
C VAL A 78 3.03 -0.30 -17.18
N ALA A 79 3.26 0.48 -18.24
CA ALA A 79 4.02 0.04 -19.41
C ALA A 79 5.50 -0.25 -19.08
N ALA A 80 6.14 0.61 -18.28
CA ALA A 80 7.52 0.39 -17.84
C ALA A 80 7.65 -0.86 -16.94
N LEU A 81 6.71 -1.05 -16.01
CA LEU A 81 6.64 -2.24 -15.15
C LEU A 81 6.41 -3.51 -15.97
N SER A 82 5.49 -3.47 -16.94
CA SER A 82 5.25 -4.58 -17.87
C SER A 82 6.52 -4.97 -18.61
N LYS A 83 7.23 -4.01 -19.21
CA LYS A 83 8.48 -4.28 -19.92
C LYS A 83 9.54 -4.93 -19.02
N LEU A 84 9.74 -4.38 -17.82
CA LEU A 84 10.72 -4.89 -16.87
C LEU A 84 10.36 -6.30 -16.41
N HIS A 85 9.16 -6.48 -15.88
CA HIS A 85 8.75 -7.76 -15.30
C HIS A 85 8.55 -8.85 -16.35
N SER A 86 8.13 -8.50 -17.58
CA SER A 86 8.05 -9.49 -18.66
C SER A 86 9.41 -10.09 -18.98
N THR A 87 10.45 -9.26 -18.97
CA THR A 87 11.83 -9.69 -19.19
C THR A 87 12.33 -10.57 -18.04
N LEU A 88 12.07 -10.18 -16.79
CA LEU A 88 12.52 -10.93 -15.60
C LEU A 88 11.81 -12.27 -15.42
N ILE A 89 10.52 -12.34 -15.78
CA ILE A 89 9.67 -13.53 -15.58
C ILE A 89 9.70 -14.45 -16.82
N GLY A 90 10.15 -13.95 -17.97
CA GLY A 90 10.18 -14.73 -19.23
C GLY A 90 8.80 -14.96 -19.84
N ARG A 91 7.84 -14.08 -19.55
CA ARG A 91 6.46 -14.11 -20.09
C ARG A 91 6.00 -12.68 -20.36
N GLU A 92 5.28 -12.46 -21.45
CA GLU A 92 4.61 -11.18 -21.68
C GLU A 92 3.54 -10.91 -20.61
N ILE A 93 3.63 -9.76 -19.95
CA ILE A 93 2.68 -9.27 -18.94
C ILE A 93 1.93 -8.07 -19.50
N ASN A 94 0.61 -8.18 -19.60
CA ASN A 94 -0.23 -7.11 -20.11
C ASN A 94 -0.34 -5.94 -19.10
N PRO A 95 0.07 -4.71 -19.47
CA PRO A 95 0.11 -3.58 -18.55
C PRO A 95 -1.27 -3.11 -18.06
N TYR A 96 -2.34 -3.46 -18.76
CA TYR A 96 -3.70 -3.01 -18.46
C TYR A 96 -4.53 -4.02 -17.66
N THR A 97 -4.20 -5.31 -17.75
CA THR A 97 -4.97 -6.39 -17.10
C THR A 97 -4.19 -7.15 -16.03
N GLU A 98 -2.85 -7.11 -16.05
CA GLU A 98 -2.00 -7.89 -15.14
C GLU A 98 -1.12 -7.02 -14.24
N ILE A 99 -1.25 -5.69 -14.33
CA ILE A 99 -0.52 -4.73 -13.49
C ILE A 99 -1.47 -3.71 -12.90
N MET A 100 -1.32 -3.47 -11.59
CA MET A 100 -2.02 -2.42 -10.87
C MET A 100 -1.04 -1.66 -9.97
N ALA A 101 -0.97 -0.34 -10.14
CA ALA A 101 -0.23 0.51 -9.22
C ALA A 101 -0.99 0.62 -7.88
N THR A 102 -0.25 0.59 -6.77
CA THR A 102 -0.81 0.64 -5.42
C THR A 102 -0.05 1.64 -4.55
N LEU A 103 -0.57 1.92 -3.35
CA LEU A 103 0.09 2.81 -2.39
C LEU A 103 1.17 2.03 -1.62
N GLY A 104 2.25 1.72 -2.34
CA GLY A 104 3.32 0.86 -1.84
C GLY A 104 2.89 -0.59 -1.63
N ALA A 105 3.86 -1.42 -1.25
CA ALA A 105 3.64 -2.86 -1.09
C ALA A 105 2.62 -3.21 0.02
N TYR A 106 2.51 -2.39 1.06
CA TYR A 106 1.49 -2.57 2.12
C TYR A 106 0.06 -2.54 1.56
N HIS A 107 -0.24 -1.59 0.66
CA HIS A 107 -1.56 -1.53 0.04
C HIS A 107 -1.77 -2.69 -0.94
N ALA A 108 -0.74 -3.12 -1.67
CA ALA A 108 -0.81 -4.32 -2.51
C ALA A 108 -1.19 -5.56 -1.71
N LEU A 109 -0.54 -5.79 -0.56
CA LEU A 109 -0.87 -6.90 0.34
C LEU A 109 -2.30 -6.80 0.88
N PHE A 110 -2.72 -5.60 1.31
CA PHE A 110 -4.08 -5.37 1.77
C PHE A 110 -5.11 -5.74 0.70
N LEU A 111 -4.94 -5.24 -0.54
CA LEU A 111 -5.86 -5.53 -1.65
C LEU A 111 -5.87 -7.01 -2.00
N ALA A 112 -4.71 -7.66 -2.06
CA ALA A 112 -4.61 -9.08 -2.36
C ALA A 112 -5.36 -9.92 -1.31
N ILE A 113 -5.15 -9.63 -0.02
CA ILE A 113 -5.84 -10.32 1.09
C ILE A 113 -7.34 -10.06 1.01
N MET A 114 -7.77 -8.80 0.90
CA MET A 114 -9.20 -8.45 0.89
C MET A 114 -9.95 -9.01 -0.33
N ALA A 115 -9.28 -9.14 -1.47
CA ALA A 115 -9.89 -9.65 -2.70
C ALA A 115 -9.97 -11.18 -2.74
N THR A 116 -9.02 -11.88 -2.11
CA THR A 116 -8.90 -13.35 -2.22
C THR A 116 -9.40 -14.09 -0.98
N MET A 117 -9.33 -13.47 0.20
CA MET A 117 -9.81 -14.08 1.44
C MET A 117 -11.26 -13.66 1.69
N GLY A 118 -12.19 -14.57 1.38
CA GLY A 118 -13.58 -14.45 1.81
C GLY A 118 -13.76 -14.67 3.31
N ALA A 119 -14.88 -14.21 3.86
CA ALA A 119 -15.28 -14.62 5.20
C ALA A 119 -15.46 -16.15 5.22
N HIS A 120 -14.88 -16.83 6.21
CA HIS A 120 -15.20 -18.23 6.47
C HIS A 120 -16.71 -18.32 6.75
N ARG A 121 -17.48 -18.79 5.76
CA ARG A 121 -18.89 -19.12 5.96
C ARG A 121 -18.90 -20.38 6.82
N ASN A 122 -19.18 -20.23 8.11
CA ASN A 122 -19.54 -21.38 8.93
C ASN A 122 -20.78 -22.03 8.29
N HIS A 123 -20.60 -23.17 7.64
CA HIS A 123 -21.67 -24.01 7.07
C HIS A 123 -22.58 -24.64 8.15
N SER A 124 -22.69 -24.04 9.33
CA SER A 124 -23.46 -24.54 10.47
C SER A 124 -24.66 -23.66 10.85
N GLN A 125 -25.02 -22.67 10.05
CA GLN A 125 -26.26 -21.91 10.24
C GLN A 125 -27.16 -22.13 9.03
N GLY A 126 -28.01 -23.15 9.12
CA GLY A 126 -29.09 -23.40 8.17
C GLY A 126 -30.09 -22.25 8.22
N GLY A 127 -30.16 -21.49 7.13
CA GLY A 127 -31.24 -20.55 6.83
C GLY A 127 -31.85 -20.92 5.47
N PRO A 128 -33.18 -20.80 5.30
CA PRO A 128 -33.93 -21.43 4.22
C PRO A 128 -33.76 -20.70 2.86
N PRO A 129 -34.16 -21.33 1.74
CA PRO A 129 -33.69 -21.01 0.38
C PRO A 129 -34.11 -19.63 -0.14
#